data_AF-B8I7W6-F1
#
_entry.id   AF-B8I7W6-F1
#
_cell.length_a   1.000
_cell.length_b   1.000
_cell.length_c   1.000
_cell.angle_alpha   90.00
_cell.angle_beta   90.00
_cell.angle_gamma   90.00
#
_symmetry.space_group_name_H-M   'P 1'
#
loop_
_entity.id
_entity.type
_entity.pdbx_description
1 polymer ?
#
loop_
_entity_poly.entity_id
_entity_poly.type
_entity_poly.pdbx_seq_one_letter_code
_entity_poly.pdbx_strand_id
1 'polypeptide(L)'
;MLKILHVEGMTCTGCETRIENAIKKLDGVENVKVSYSNSNVYVTYDIDAVNLNTIIEAVEKLNYKVKNKSNSIRNKPQFMGVGQIVGIAVIILALYIIIRNTVGFNFIPQVNQSMGYGILFFMGMLTSLHCVAMCGGINLSVCVQYKAVTDGSKFDKLKPSALYNLGRVISYTIVGGIVGGIGSVVSFSGTAKGVVAILSGFFMIIMGINMLNIFPVLRKLNPRMPKIFSRKVHENGINRGPLIVGFLNGLMPCGPLQAMQIYALGTGSAMTGALSMFLFCLGTIPLMFGFGAVSSFLSGKFTHRMMKVSAVLVLLLGVLMLNRGLLLSGFNTSVVLGMSASGSGVAKIEGNVQIVNTKLDSGRYSPIIVQKGIPVKWIITADSSDINGCNNSINVPEYNLENKQLKAGQNVIEFTPGEEGNFVYSCWMGMITSNIKVVSDLSSVSDEDKQATAIHRVRSPVREAAVVSLL
;
A
#
# COMPACT_ATOMS: atom_id res chain seq x y z
N MET A 1 -5.85 -29.62 34.07
CA MET A 1 -5.95 -28.26 34.68
C MET A 1 -5.94 -27.18 33.60
N LEU A 2 -6.82 -26.16 33.69
CA LEU A 2 -6.81 -25.00 32.78
C LEU A 2 -5.93 -23.87 33.33
N LYS A 3 -4.99 -23.38 32.52
CA LYS A 3 -4.14 -22.23 32.86
C LYS A 3 -4.12 -21.19 31.75
N ILE A 4 -4.03 -19.92 32.13
CA ILE A 4 -3.94 -18.78 31.22
C ILE A 4 -2.55 -18.16 31.35
N LEU A 5 -1.77 -18.16 30.26
CA LEU A 5 -0.45 -17.54 30.19
C LEU A 5 -0.50 -16.28 29.33
N HIS A 6 0.01 -15.17 29.85
CA HIS A 6 0.13 -13.93 29.07
C HIS A 6 1.47 -13.92 28.35
N VAL A 7 1.45 -13.78 27.02
CA VAL A 7 2.64 -13.90 26.17
C VAL A 7 2.88 -12.60 25.40
N GLU A 8 4.05 -12.00 25.62
CA GLU A 8 4.54 -10.85 24.89
C GLU A 8 5.32 -11.24 23.63
N GLY A 9 5.29 -10.36 22.62
CA GLY A 9 5.96 -10.57 21.34
C GLY A 9 5.08 -11.21 20.27
N MET A 10 3.82 -11.54 20.56
CA MET A 10 2.86 -11.95 19.54
C MET A 10 2.45 -10.77 18.65
N THR A 11 2.82 -10.81 17.36
CA THR A 11 2.57 -9.72 16.41
C THR A 11 1.56 -10.06 15.32
N CYS A 12 1.20 -11.35 15.15
CA CYS A 12 0.21 -11.77 14.16
C CYS A 12 -0.46 -13.10 14.53
N THR A 13 -1.49 -13.49 13.77
CA THR A 13 -2.15 -14.81 13.86
C THR A 13 -1.19 -15.98 13.55
N GLY A 14 -0.12 -15.75 12.78
CA GLY A 14 0.94 -16.74 12.61
C GLY A 14 1.72 -17.03 13.90
N CYS A 15 1.92 -16.02 14.76
CA CYS A 15 2.49 -16.22 16.09
C CYS A 15 1.56 -17.05 16.99
N GLU A 16 0.25 -16.80 16.91
CA GLU A 16 -0.78 -17.57 17.62
C GLU A 16 -0.66 -19.06 17.30
N THR A 17 -0.71 -19.43 16.01
CA THR A 17 -0.62 -20.83 15.59
C THR A 17 0.74 -21.46 15.87
N ARG A 18 1.84 -20.68 15.79
CA ARG A 18 3.19 -21.19 16.11
C ARG A 18 3.31 -21.62 17.56
N ILE A 19 2.80 -20.80 18.48
CA ILE A 19 2.76 -21.11 19.90
C ILE A 19 1.81 -22.28 20.15
N GLU A 20 0.62 -22.28 19.53
CA GLU A 20 -0.37 -23.35 19.66
C GLU A 20 0.22 -24.71 19.28
N ASN A 21 0.88 -24.80 18.13
CA ASN A 21 1.48 -26.04 17.64
C ASN A 21 2.66 -26.51 18.49
N ALA A 22 3.45 -25.60 19.06
CA ALA A 22 4.56 -25.99 19.93
C ALA A 22 4.07 -26.58 21.25
N ILE A 23 2.99 -26.03 21.81
CA ILE A 23 2.40 -26.53 23.07
C ILE A 23 1.62 -27.82 22.83
N LYS A 24 0.89 -27.97 21.71
CA LYS A 24 0.18 -29.23 21.35
C LYS A 24 1.09 -30.45 21.22
N LYS A 25 2.39 -30.24 20.98
CA LYS A 25 3.37 -31.32 20.82
C LYS A 25 3.94 -31.84 22.14
N LEU A 26 3.62 -31.20 23.27
CA LEU A 26 4.05 -31.66 24.57
C LEU A 26 3.11 -32.78 25.03
N ASP A 27 3.70 -33.92 25.40
CA ASP A 27 2.96 -35.02 26.00
C ASP A 27 2.29 -34.54 27.29
N GLY A 28 1.00 -34.86 27.49
CA GLY A 28 0.22 -34.37 28.63
C GLY A 28 -0.59 -33.08 28.37
N VAL A 29 -0.53 -32.47 27.17
CA VAL A 29 -1.41 -31.36 26.81
C VAL A 29 -2.69 -31.88 26.15
N GLU A 30 -3.85 -31.65 26.79
CA GLU A 30 -5.16 -32.06 26.28
C GLU A 30 -5.73 -31.07 25.25
N ASN A 31 -5.62 -29.78 25.54
CA ASN A 31 -6.16 -28.74 24.68
C ASN A 31 -5.31 -27.46 24.80
N VAL A 32 -5.07 -26.78 23.69
CA VAL A 32 -4.48 -25.45 23.73
C VAL A 32 -5.16 -24.54 22.72
N LYS A 33 -5.42 -23.31 23.15
CA LYS A 33 -5.96 -22.24 22.33
C LYS A 33 -5.15 -20.99 22.58
N VAL A 34 -4.56 -20.42 21.54
CA VAL A 34 -3.82 -19.16 21.65
C VAL A 34 -4.69 -18.03 21.13
N SER A 35 -4.53 -16.82 21.66
CA SER A 35 -5.25 -15.64 21.20
C SER A 35 -4.28 -14.47 21.04
N TYR A 36 -3.94 -14.15 19.79
CA TYR A 36 -3.18 -12.96 19.45
C TYR A 36 -3.91 -11.68 19.87
N SER A 37 -5.23 -11.61 19.69
CA SER A 37 -6.01 -10.41 20.06
C SER A 37 -5.90 -10.08 21.55
N ASN A 38 -5.84 -11.10 22.41
CA ASN A 38 -5.77 -10.92 23.87
C ASN A 38 -4.37 -11.13 24.44
N SER A 39 -3.37 -11.44 23.61
CA SER A 39 -2.02 -11.81 24.03
C SER A 39 -1.98 -12.96 25.06
N ASN A 40 -2.94 -13.90 24.98
CA ASN A 40 -3.10 -14.99 25.96
C ASN A 40 -3.01 -16.37 25.32
N VAL A 41 -2.46 -17.33 26.06
CA VAL A 41 -2.50 -18.77 25.78
C VAL A 41 -3.39 -19.42 26.83
N TYR A 42 -4.40 -20.15 26.39
CA TYR A 42 -5.28 -20.97 27.22
C TYR A 42 -4.83 -22.42 27.03
N VAL A 43 -4.31 -23.05 28.07
CA VAL A 43 -3.81 -24.44 28.01
C VAL A 43 -4.51 -25.30 29.05
N THR A 44 -5.06 -26.43 28.60
CA THR A 44 -5.54 -27.52 29.43
C THR A 44 -4.52 -28.64 29.36
N TYR A 45 -3.91 -28.99 30.49
CA TYR A 45 -2.86 -30.01 30.57
C TYR A 45 -3.03 -30.88 31.81
N ASP A 46 -2.55 -32.11 31.72
CA ASP A 46 -2.45 -33.05 32.82
C ASP A 46 -1.23 -32.72 33.68
N ILE A 47 -1.45 -32.51 34.98
CA ILE A 47 -0.43 -32.07 35.94
C ILE A 47 0.59 -33.18 36.18
N ASP A 48 0.16 -34.44 36.07
CA ASP A 48 1.01 -35.61 36.35
C ASP A 48 1.90 -35.96 35.14
N ALA A 49 1.52 -35.52 33.93
CA ALA A 49 2.25 -35.75 32.70
C ALA A 49 3.18 -34.59 32.29
N VAL A 50 2.79 -33.33 32.53
CA VAL A 50 3.61 -32.17 32.12
C VAL A 50 3.52 -30.99 33.09
N ASN A 51 4.67 -30.38 33.36
CA ASN A 51 4.76 -29.24 34.27
C ASN A 51 4.56 -27.90 33.54
N LEU A 52 4.00 -26.91 34.23
CA LEU A 52 3.78 -25.57 33.71
C LEU A 52 5.08 -24.91 33.24
N ASN A 53 6.20 -25.16 33.95
CA ASN A 53 7.51 -24.64 33.56
C ASN A 53 7.96 -25.17 32.19
N THR A 54 7.69 -26.44 31.89
CA THR A 54 8.00 -27.05 30.58
C THR A 54 7.19 -26.38 29.45
N ILE A 55 5.92 -26.04 29.73
CA ILE A 55 5.07 -25.30 28.80
C ILE A 55 5.62 -23.88 28.59
N ILE A 56 6.02 -23.19 29.66
CA ILE A 56 6.62 -21.84 29.59
C ILE A 56 7.93 -21.89 28.80
N GLU A 57 8.81 -22.84 29.07
CA GLU A 57 10.06 -23.04 28.34
C GLU A 57 9.81 -23.31 26.85
N ALA A 58 8.78 -24.08 26.49
CA ALA A 58 8.42 -24.30 25.10
C ALA A 58 8.03 -22.99 24.39
N VAL A 59 7.34 -22.08 25.09
CA VAL A 59 7.01 -20.74 24.57
C VAL A 59 8.26 -19.84 24.50
N GLU A 60 9.12 -19.88 25.51
CA GLU A 60 10.34 -19.07 25.57
C GLU A 60 11.40 -19.53 24.56
N LYS A 61 11.50 -20.83 24.28
CA LYS A 61 12.32 -21.40 23.18
C LYS A 61 11.94 -20.85 21.80
N LEU A 62 10.70 -20.39 21.64
CA LEU A 62 10.24 -19.72 20.43
C LEU A 62 10.58 -18.21 20.40
N ASN A 63 11.33 -17.70 21.39
CA ASN A 63 11.66 -16.29 21.60
C ASN A 63 10.48 -15.38 21.95
N TYR A 64 9.42 -15.93 22.55
CA TYR A 64 8.35 -15.15 23.17
C TYR A 64 8.60 -15.02 24.69
N LYS A 65 8.01 -14.01 25.34
CA LYS A 65 8.16 -13.81 26.79
C LYS A 65 6.84 -14.09 27.51
N VAL A 66 6.85 -14.91 28.56
CA VAL A 66 5.66 -15.17 29.38
C VAL A 66 5.69 -14.29 30.63
N LYS A 67 4.70 -13.40 30.78
CA LYS A 67 4.68 -12.40 31.87
C LYS A 67 4.07 -12.91 33.18
N ASN A 68 3.12 -13.83 33.12
CA ASN A 68 2.39 -14.31 34.31
C ASN A 68 2.90 -15.69 34.75
N LYS A 69 3.95 -15.71 35.58
CA LYS A 69 4.41 -16.92 36.28
C LYS A 69 3.53 -17.31 37.48
N SER A 70 2.60 -16.46 37.92
CA SER A 70 1.61 -16.78 38.95
C SER A 70 0.33 -15.95 38.77
N ASN A 71 -0.79 -16.46 39.29
CA ASN A 71 -2.15 -15.93 39.12
C ASN A 71 -2.27 -14.46 39.54
N SER A 72 -2.32 -13.52 38.59
CA SER A 72 -3.19 -12.34 38.71
C SER A 72 -3.51 -11.76 37.33
N ILE A 73 -4.79 -11.64 37.03
CA ILE A 73 -5.29 -11.02 35.80
C ILE A 73 -5.46 -9.53 36.10
N ARG A 74 -4.51 -8.70 35.66
CA ARG A 74 -4.74 -7.27 35.43
C ARG A 74 -4.19 -6.90 34.06
N ASN A 75 -5.09 -6.88 33.07
CA ASN A 75 -4.83 -6.35 31.74
C ASN A 75 -4.77 -4.81 31.81
N LYS A 76 -3.56 -4.24 31.91
CA LYS A 76 -3.35 -2.85 31.46
C LYS A 76 -3.00 -2.90 29.96
N PRO A 77 -3.72 -2.20 29.07
CA PRO A 77 -3.30 -2.09 27.68
C PRO A 77 -1.92 -1.44 27.66
N GLN A 78 -0.91 -2.17 27.21
CA GLN A 78 0.46 -1.68 27.10
C GLN A 78 0.54 -0.73 25.90
N PHE A 79 0.23 0.54 26.14
CA PHE A 79 0.49 1.61 25.19
C PHE A 79 1.99 1.73 24.96
N MET A 80 2.36 2.02 23.71
CA MET A 80 3.74 2.25 23.32
C MET A 80 4.33 3.40 24.15
N GLY A 81 5.53 3.22 24.71
CA GLY A 81 6.22 4.31 25.41
C GLY A 81 6.53 5.45 24.44
N VAL A 82 6.38 6.70 24.89
CA VAL A 82 6.55 7.92 24.08
C VAL A 82 7.86 7.91 23.27
N GLY A 83 8.95 7.39 23.84
CA GLY A 83 10.24 7.27 23.14
C GLY A 83 10.24 6.37 21.90
N GLN A 84 9.40 5.33 21.83
CA GLN A 84 9.27 4.50 20.63
C GLN A 84 8.48 5.21 19.52
N ILE A 85 7.47 6.02 19.88
CA ILE A 85 6.71 6.82 18.93
C ILE A 85 7.61 7.89 18.31
N VAL A 86 8.39 8.58 19.15
CA VAL A 86 9.41 9.55 18.70
C VAL A 86 10.44 8.88 17.80
N GLY A 87 10.94 7.70 18.17
CA GLY A 87 11.88 6.95 17.32
C GLY A 87 11.32 6.59 15.95
N ILE A 88 10.05 6.17 15.87
CA ILE A 88 9.37 5.89 14.60
C ILE A 88 9.20 7.18 13.78
N ALA A 89 8.79 8.28 14.40
CA ALA A 89 8.63 9.57 13.74
C ALA A 89 9.96 10.08 13.14
N VAL A 90 11.08 9.93 13.87
CA VAL A 90 12.42 10.28 13.39
C VAL A 90 12.83 9.43 12.19
N ILE A 91 12.54 8.11 12.20
CA ILE A 91 12.84 7.23 11.06
C ILE A 91 12.03 7.64 9.83
N ILE A 92 10.74 7.96 10.01
CA ILE A 92 9.86 8.44 8.92
C ILE A 92 10.40 9.76 8.35
N LEU A 93 10.77 10.70 9.22
CA LEU A 93 11.33 12.00 8.82
C LEU A 93 12.65 11.83 8.08
N ALA A 94 13.55 10.96 8.57
CA ALA A 94 14.83 10.68 7.93
C ALA A 94 14.64 10.04 6.55
N LEU A 95 13.75 9.05 6.42
CA LEU A 95 13.40 8.47 5.13
C LEU A 95 12.83 9.51 4.17
N TYR A 96 11.93 10.37 4.65
CA TYR A 96 11.35 11.45 3.85
C TYR A 96 12.42 12.42 3.33
N ILE A 97 13.35 12.85 4.19
CA ILE A 97 14.45 13.74 3.80
C ILE A 97 15.38 13.06 2.80
N ILE A 98 15.74 11.80 3.02
CA ILE A 98 16.59 11.03 2.09
C ILE A 98 15.92 10.93 0.74
N ILE A 99 14.65 10.54 0.67
CA ILE A 99 13.91 10.44 -0.59
C ILE A 99 13.85 11.80 -1.30
N ARG A 100 13.66 12.90 -0.56
CA ARG A 100 13.63 14.26 -1.13
C ARG A 100 15.00 14.73 -1.64
N ASN A 101 16.08 14.35 -0.98
CA ASN A 101 17.44 14.83 -1.26
C ASN A 101 18.27 13.88 -2.16
N THR A 102 17.78 12.66 -2.38
CA THR A 102 18.29 11.76 -3.42
C THR A 102 17.43 11.88 -4.68
N VAL A 103 17.70 11.07 -5.71
CA VAL A 103 16.99 11.05 -7.02
C VAL A 103 15.47 10.77 -6.90
N GLY A 104 14.90 10.69 -5.69
CA GLY A 104 13.49 10.45 -5.43
C GLY A 104 13.06 9.03 -5.81
N PHE A 105 11.75 8.83 -5.92
CA PHE A 105 11.18 7.58 -6.45
C PHE A 105 11.33 7.45 -7.98
N ASN A 106 12.14 8.26 -8.64
CA ASN A 106 12.34 8.21 -10.09
C ASN A 106 12.98 6.90 -10.58
N PHE A 107 13.51 6.08 -9.66
CA PHE A 107 13.97 4.70 -9.94
C PHE A 107 12.84 3.67 -10.04
N ILE A 108 11.61 3.98 -9.64
CA ILE A 108 10.46 3.08 -9.80
C ILE A 108 9.97 3.22 -11.25
N PRO A 109 10.15 2.20 -12.11
CA PRO A 109 9.74 2.28 -13.51
C PRO A 109 8.25 2.60 -13.62
N GLN A 110 7.88 3.71 -14.24
CA GLN A 110 6.49 4.13 -14.19
C GLN A 110 5.58 3.22 -15.03
N VAL A 111 4.56 2.61 -14.41
CA VAL A 111 3.74 1.56 -15.04
C VAL A 111 2.82 2.14 -16.14
N ASN A 112 2.92 1.70 -17.39
CA ASN A 112 2.08 2.16 -18.52
C ASN A 112 1.76 1.07 -19.53
N GLN A 113 0.60 1.16 -20.19
CA GLN A 113 0.04 0.16 -21.11
C GLN A 113 0.93 -0.13 -22.32
N SER A 114 1.86 0.79 -22.61
CA SER A 114 2.88 0.64 -23.64
C SER A 114 4.18 0.00 -23.14
N MET A 115 4.26 -0.39 -21.86
CA MET A 115 5.46 -1.00 -21.31
C MET A 115 5.64 -2.41 -21.84
N GLY A 116 6.87 -2.70 -22.26
CA GLY A 116 7.29 -4.06 -22.50
C GLY A 116 7.12 -4.92 -21.24
N TYR A 117 6.69 -6.15 -21.46
CA TYR A 117 6.56 -7.22 -20.47
C TYR A 117 7.79 -7.39 -19.54
N GLY A 118 8.99 -7.11 -20.04
CA GLY A 118 10.21 -7.10 -19.24
C GLY A 118 10.20 -6.08 -18.10
N ILE A 119 9.61 -4.89 -18.30
CA ILE A 119 9.59 -3.86 -17.26
C ILE A 119 8.59 -4.23 -16.15
N LEU A 120 7.51 -4.93 -16.47
CA LEU A 120 6.58 -5.46 -15.48
C LEU A 120 7.27 -6.50 -14.57
N PHE A 121 8.14 -7.33 -15.14
CA PHE A 121 8.98 -8.26 -14.37
C PHE A 121 9.96 -7.51 -13.45
N PHE A 122 10.67 -6.50 -13.95
CA PHE A 122 11.57 -5.68 -13.12
C PHE A 122 10.83 -4.92 -12.03
N MET A 123 9.62 -4.43 -12.32
CA MET A 123 8.75 -3.82 -11.33
C MET A 123 8.37 -4.83 -10.24
N GLY A 124 8.03 -6.06 -10.63
CA GLY A 124 7.82 -7.18 -9.72
C GLY A 124 9.03 -7.42 -8.81
N MET A 125 10.23 -7.40 -9.39
CA MET A 125 11.47 -7.56 -8.63
C MET A 125 11.68 -6.43 -7.61
N LEU A 126 11.50 -5.18 -8.03
CA LEU A 126 11.67 -4.02 -7.14
C LEU A 126 10.61 -4.00 -6.02
N THR A 127 9.34 -4.27 -6.37
CA THR A 127 8.22 -4.31 -5.41
C THR A 127 8.29 -5.49 -4.44
N SER A 128 9.08 -6.52 -4.77
CA SER A 128 9.22 -7.68 -3.89
C SER A 128 9.89 -7.35 -2.55
N LEU A 129 10.65 -6.26 -2.43
CA LEU A 129 11.13 -5.75 -1.14
C LEU A 129 9.96 -5.46 -0.18
N HIS A 130 8.88 -4.89 -0.71
CA HIS A 130 7.63 -4.71 0.02
C HIS A 130 6.92 -6.04 0.30
N CYS A 131 6.92 -6.98 -0.66
CA CYS A 131 6.34 -8.31 -0.43
C CYS A 131 7.10 -9.09 0.66
N VAL A 132 8.43 -9.00 0.72
CA VAL A 132 9.26 -9.54 1.82
C VAL A 132 8.90 -8.89 3.14
N ALA A 133 8.73 -7.57 3.15
CA ALA A 133 8.39 -6.81 4.34
C ALA A 133 7.03 -7.20 4.94
N MET A 134 5.99 -7.38 4.11
CA MET A 134 4.61 -7.64 4.56
C MET A 134 4.24 -9.12 4.48
N CYS A 135 4.33 -9.72 3.31
CA CYS A 135 3.93 -11.11 3.04
C CYS A 135 5.01 -12.12 3.46
N GLY A 136 6.24 -11.68 3.72
CA GLY A 136 7.33 -12.56 4.18
C GLY A 136 7.04 -13.22 5.52
N GLY A 137 6.35 -12.53 6.44
CA GLY A 137 5.90 -13.12 7.71
C GLY A 137 4.87 -14.24 7.53
N ILE A 138 3.98 -14.10 6.53
CA ILE A 138 2.99 -15.12 6.16
C ILE A 138 3.70 -16.32 5.54
N ASN A 139 4.56 -16.10 4.54
CA ASN A 139 5.35 -17.16 3.90
C ASN A 139 6.16 -17.95 4.95
N LEU A 140 6.81 -17.25 5.88
CA LEU A 140 7.56 -17.86 6.97
C LEU A 140 6.68 -18.70 7.90
N SER A 141 5.53 -18.16 8.32
CA SER A 141 4.63 -18.87 9.23
C SER A 141 4.16 -20.21 8.66
N VAL A 142 3.89 -20.26 7.35
CA VAL A 142 3.44 -21.47 6.67
C VAL A 142 4.60 -22.43 6.40
N CYS A 143 5.81 -21.93 6.11
CA CYS A 143 7.02 -22.76 6.00
C CYS A 143 7.38 -23.44 7.33
N VAL A 144 7.28 -22.72 8.45
CA VAL A 144 7.54 -23.27 9.79
C VAL A 144 6.49 -24.32 10.18
N GLN A 145 5.22 -24.11 9.83
CA GLN A 145 4.16 -25.09 10.06
C GLN A 145 4.35 -26.37 9.22
N TYR A 146 4.74 -26.24 7.96
CA TYR A 146 5.02 -27.39 7.08
C TYR A 146 6.17 -28.27 7.61
N LYS A 147 7.26 -27.61 8.03
CA LYS A 147 8.45 -28.27 8.60
C LYS A 147 8.15 -29.00 9.92
N ALA A 148 7.18 -28.55 10.69
CA ALA A 148 6.81 -29.20 11.95
C ALA A 148 6.27 -30.63 11.76
N VAL A 149 5.98 -31.05 10.52
CA VAL A 149 5.36 -32.34 10.21
C VAL A 149 6.18 -33.20 9.24
N THR A 150 7.08 -32.62 8.45
CA THR A 150 7.96 -33.39 7.56
C THR A 150 9.42 -33.26 8.01
N ASP A 151 9.99 -34.37 8.49
CA ASP A 151 11.40 -34.47 8.90
C ASP A 151 12.31 -34.80 7.69
N GLY A 152 12.17 -33.97 6.65
CA GLY A 152 12.72 -34.21 5.31
C GLY A 152 14.02 -33.47 4.99
N SER A 153 14.55 -33.79 3.80
CA SER A 153 15.83 -33.32 3.25
C SER A 153 15.93 -31.78 3.13
N LYS A 154 17.12 -31.26 2.76
CA LYS A 154 17.32 -29.81 2.49
C LYS A 154 16.35 -29.26 1.44
N PHE A 155 15.88 -30.07 0.49
CA PHE A 155 14.93 -29.67 -0.55
C PHE A 155 13.48 -29.59 -0.05
N ASP A 156 13.11 -30.42 0.92
CA ASP A 156 11.77 -30.37 1.55
C ASP A 156 11.56 -29.08 2.34
N LYS A 157 12.65 -28.42 2.75
CA LYS A 157 12.61 -27.09 3.40
C LYS A 157 12.21 -25.96 2.45
N LEU A 158 12.42 -26.12 1.14
CA LEU A 158 12.09 -25.11 0.12
C LEU A 158 10.73 -25.33 -0.54
N LYS A 159 10.24 -26.58 -0.51
CA LYS A 159 8.92 -26.97 -1.02
C LYS A 159 7.76 -26.08 -0.55
N PRO A 160 7.61 -25.72 0.73
CA PRO A 160 6.50 -24.85 1.15
C PRO A 160 6.60 -23.43 0.57
N SER A 161 7.80 -22.87 0.44
CA SER A 161 8.01 -21.56 -0.19
C SER A 161 7.71 -21.59 -1.69
N ALA A 162 8.06 -22.68 -2.37
CA ALA A 162 7.71 -22.91 -3.77
C ALA A 162 6.20 -23.02 -3.97
N LEU A 163 5.51 -23.83 -3.15
CA LEU A 163 4.05 -23.98 -3.18
C LEU A 163 3.33 -22.65 -2.90
N TYR A 164 3.82 -21.87 -1.94
CA TYR A 164 3.28 -20.54 -1.65
C TYR A 164 3.40 -19.58 -2.84
N ASN A 165 4.58 -19.48 -3.45
CA ASN A 165 4.78 -18.60 -4.60
C ASN A 165 4.03 -19.10 -5.85
N LEU A 166 3.89 -20.42 -6.03
CA LEU A 166 3.05 -20.99 -7.08
C LEU A 166 1.58 -20.57 -6.91
N GLY A 167 1.06 -20.63 -5.69
CA GLY A 167 -0.29 -20.16 -5.38
C GLY A 167 -0.47 -18.67 -5.70
N ARG A 168 0.55 -17.84 -5.40
CA ARG A 168 0.54 -16.41 -5.74
C ARG A 168 0.49 -16.17 -7.24
N VAL A 169 1.34 -16.86 -8.00
CA VAL A 169 1.38 -16.74 -9.47
C VAL A 169 0.02 -17.09 -10.07
N ILE A 170 -0.57 -18.21 -9.66
CA ILE A 170 -1.88 -18.65 -10.15
C ILE A 170 -2.94 -17.59 -9.83
N SER A 171 -2.99 -17.14 -8.57
CA SER A 171 -3.99 -16.16 -8.12
C SER A 171 -3.86 -14.81 -8.81
N TYR A 172 -2.65 -14.26 -8.92
CA TYR A 172 -2.41 -12.96 -9.55
C TYR A 172 -2.75 -13.02 -11.04
N THR A 173 -2.41 -14.12 -11.71
CA THR A 173 -2.72 -14.33 -13.13
C THR A 173 -4.23 -14.40 -13.36
N ILE A 174 -4.96 -15.16 -12.53
CA ILE A 174 -6.43 -15.26 -12.62
C ILE A 174 -7.08 -13.91 -12.35
N VAL A 175 -6.70 -13.22 -11.27
CA VAL A 175 -7.24 -11.91 -10.93
C VAL A 175 -6.92 -10.89 -12.03
N GLY A 176 -5.71 -10.91 -12.58
CA GLY A 176 -5.31 -10.07 -13.71
C GLY A 176 -6.15 -10.32 -14.96
N GLY A 177 -6.43 -11.58 -15.27
CA GLY A 177 -7.28 -11.95 -16.40
C GLY A 177 -8.73 -11.51 -16.22
N ILE A 178 -9.29 -11.70 -15.02
CA ILE A 178 -10.65 -11.24 -14.70
C ILE A 178 -10.72 -9.72 -14.81
N VAL A 179 -9.80 -9.00 -14.16
CA VAL A 179 -9.82 -7.53 -14.13
C VAL A 179 -9.54 -6.94 -15.51
N GLY A 180 -8.62 -7.50 -16.28
CA GLY A 180 -8.38 -7.06 -17.66
C GLY A 180 -9.51 -7.41 -18.62
N GLY A 181 -10.20 -8.53 -18.39
CA GLY A 181 -11.44 -8.86 -19.09
C GLY A 181 -12.57 -7.89 -18.79
N ILE A 182 -12.78 -7.53 -17.52
CA ILE A 182 -13.76 -6.50 -17.12
C ILE A 182 -13.42 -5.15 -17.78
N GLY A 183 -12.14 -4.85 -17.96
CA GLY A 183 -11.68 -3.65 -18.65
C GLY A 183 -12.16 -3.50 -20.10
N SER A 184 -12.56 -4.59 -20.77
CA SER A 184 -13.08 -4.53 -22.15
C SER A 184 -14.52 -4.01 -22.22
N VAL A 185 -15.28 -4.14 -21.12
CA VAL A 185 -16.71 -3.81 -21.02
C VAL A 185 -16.99 -2.67 -20.05
N VAL A 186 -16.09 -2.39 -19.11
CA VAL A 186 -16.27 -1.37 -18.07
C VAL A 186 -15.04 -0.47 -17.98
N SER A 187 -15.18 0.79 -18.43
CA SER A 187 -14.21 1.84 -18.08
C SER A 187 -14.60 2.44 -16.73
N PHE A 188 -13.91 2.06 -15.66
CA PHE A 188 -14.14 2.69 -14.36
C PHE A 188 -13.77 4.17 -14.42
N SER A 189 -14.69 5.02 -13.99
CA SER A 189 -14.47 6.46 -13.84
C SER A 189 -13.30 6.75 -12.89
N GLY A 190 -12.74 7.95 -12.99
CA GLY A 190 -11.67 8.40 -12.07
C GLY A 190 -12.08 8.20 -10.61
N THR A 191 -13.32 8.57 -10.30
CA THR A 191 -13.90 8.48 -8.95
C THR A 191 -13.97 7.05 -8.43
N ALA A 192 -14.39 6.09 -9.24
CA ALA A 192 -14.49 4.70 -8.80
C ALA A 192 -13.12 4.08 -8.53
N LYS A 193 -12.11 4.39 -9.37
CA LYS A 193 -10.71 4.02 -9.10
C LYS A 193 -10.19 4.68 -7.82
N GLY A 194 -10.58 5.93 -7.58
CA GLY A 194 -10.26 6.68 -6.36
C GLY A 194 -10.83 6.04 -5.10
N VAL A 195 -12.11 5.66 -5.10
CA VAL A 195 -12.77 4.98 -3.96
C VAL A 195 -12.06 3.68 -3.60
N VAL A 196 -11.70 2.84 -4.58
CA VAL A 196 -10.96 1.60 -4.33
C VAL A 196 -9.60 1.87 -3.69
N ALA A 197 -8.88 2.89 -4.18
CA ALA A 197 -7.58 3.27 -3.62
C ALA A 197 -7.71 3.84 -2.19
N ILE A 198 -8.75 4.63 -1.90
CA ILE A 198 -9.05 5.17 -0.56
C ILE A 198 -9.31 4.04 0.44
N LEU A 199 -10.24 3.13 0.12
CA LEU A 199 -10.58 1.99 0.99
C LEU A 199 -9.36 1.14 1.31
N SER A 200 -8.51 0.94 0.30
CA SER A 200 -7.30 0.14 0.40
C SER A 200 -6.18 0.83 1.17
N GLY A 201 -6.01 2.15 0.97
CA GLY A 201 -5.10 2.98 1.76
C GLY A 201 -5.48 2.97 3.24
N PHE A 202 -6.77 3.11 3.56
CA PHE A 202 -7.26 3.03 4.94
C PHE A 202 -6.99 1.65 5.58
N PHE A 203 -7.27 0.58 4.84
CA PHE A 203 -6.97 -0.78 5.29
C PHE A 203 -5.46 -1.01 5.54
N MET A 204 -4.60 -0.53 4.63
CA MET A 204 -3.15 -0.61 4.79
C MET A 204 -2.64 0.20 5.98
N ILE A 205 -3.20 1.38 6.24
CA ILE A 205 -2.87 2.20 7.41
C ILE A 205 -3.23 1.45 8.70
N ILE A 206 -4.44 0.88 8.78
CA ILE A 206 -4.87 0.06 9.93
C ILE A 206 -3.92 -1.11 10.14
N MET A 207 -3.56 -1.83 9.07
CA MET A 207 -2.62 -2.94 9.15
C MET A 207 -1.23 -2.50 9.63
N GLY A 208 -0.70 -1.37 9.13
CA GLY A 208 0.59 -0.82 9.54
C GLY A 208 0.62 -0.44 11.02
N ILE A 209 -0.40 0.28 11.50
CA ILE A 209 -0.54 0.65 12.92
C ILE A 209 -0.63 -0.60 13.80
N ASN A 210 -1.35 -1.62 13.33
CA ASN A 210 -1.51 -2.89 14.04
C ASN A 210 -0.18 -3.68 14.13
N MET A 211 0.62 -3.72 13.05
CA MET A 211 1.97 -4.30 13.09
C MET A 211 2.91 -3.58 14.06
N LEU A 212 2.73 -2.27 14.26
CA LEU A 212 3.45 -1.50 15.29
C LEU A 212 2.92 -1.75 16.71
N ASN A 213 1.75 -2.39 16.84
CA ASN A 213 1.08 -2.71 18.11
C ASN A 213 0.86 -1.49 19.02
N ILE A 214 0.65 -0.29 18.43
CA ILE A 214 0.45 0.97 19.17
C ILE A 214 -0.90 0.94 19.92
N PHE A 215 -1.94 0.44 19.26
CA PHE A 215 -3.29 0.37 19.79
C PHE A 215 -3.81 -1.08 19.72
N PRO A 216 -3.80 -1.83 20.83
CA PRO A 216 -4.25 -3.23 20.85
C PRO A 216 -5.71 -3.43 20.43
N VAL A 217 -6.54 -2.39 20.57
CA VAL A 217 -7.96 -2.41 20.18
C VAL A 217 -8.13 -2.61 18.67
N LEU A 218 -7.22 -2.09 17.84
CA LEU A 218 -7.25 -2.25 16.38
C LEU A 218 -7.06 -3.72 15.94
N ARG A 219 -6.56 -4.61 16.81
CA ARG A 219 -6.45 -6.05 16.50
C ARG A 219 -7.80 -6.73 16.23
N LYS A 220 -8.92 -6.16 16.70
CA LYS A 220 -10.27 -6.69 16.45
C LYS A 220 -10.78 -6.42 15.04
N LEU A 221 -10.25 -5.40 14.36
CA LEU A 221 -10.67 -4.98 13.03
C LEU A 221 -9.99 -5.78 11.91
N ASN A 222 -8.93 -6.54 12.21
CA ASN A 222 -8.29 -7.37 11.19
C ASN A 222 -9.21 -8.52 10.75
N PRO A 223 -9.51 -8.63 9.43
CA PRO A 223 -10.26 -9.75 8.89
C PRO A 223 -9.53 -11.05 9.23
N ARG A 224 -10.15 -11.89 10.06
CA ARG A 224 -9.65 -13.24 10.29
C ARG A 224 -10.00 -14.10 9.09
N MET A 225 -9.14 -15.05 8.74
CA MET A 225 -9.51 -16.07 7.76
C MET A 225 -10.82 -16.74 8.20
N PRO A 226 -11.85 -16.82 7.34
CA PRO A 226 -13.09 -17.48 7.69
C PRO A 226 -12.82 -18.91 8.17
N LYS A 227 -13.55 -19.37 9.19
CA LYS A 227 -13.32 -20.69 9.81
C LYS A 227 -13.37 -21.84 8.80
N ILE A 228 -14.10 -21.68 7.69
CA ILE A 228 -14.21 -22.66 6.60
C ILE A 228 -12.85 -22.87 5.91
N PHE A 229 -12.13 -21.78 5.61
CA PHE A 229 -10.80 -21.83 5.00
C PHE A 229 -9.74 -22.26 6.02
N SER A 230 -9.84 -21.78 7.27
CA SER A 230 -8.96 -22.22 8.36
C SER A 230 -9.06 -23.73 8.61
N ARG A 231 -10.28 -24.27 8.62
CA ARG A 231 -10.56 -25.71 8.79
C ARG A 231 -10.06 -26.52 7.60
N LYS A 232 -10.28 -26.08 6.36
CA LYS A 232 -9.78 -26.77 5.16
C LYS A 232 -8.24 -26.73 5.01
N VAL A 233 -7.59 -25.71 5.59
CA VAL A 233 -6.13 -25.60 5.71
C VAL A 233 -5.57 -26.49 6.83
N HIS A 234 -6.34 -26.76 7.89
CA HIS A 234 -5.93 -27.61 9.01
C HIS A 234 -6.34 -29.09 8.89
N GLU A 235 -7.47 -29.42 8.25
CA GLU A 235 -7.95 -30.79 8.07
C GLU A 235 -7.20 -31.55 6.97
N ASN A 236 -6.70 -30.87 5.93
CA ASN A 236 -5.98 -31.50 4.82
C ASN A 236 -4.48 -31.67 5.05
N GLY A 237 -4.10 -32.14 6.24
CA GLY A 237 -2.84 -32.87 6.45
C GLY A 237 -1.65 -32.34 5.66
N ILE A 238 -1.18 -31.15 6.01
CA ILE A 238 0.19 -30.65 5.74
C ILE A 238 0.62 -30.41 4.29
N ASN A 239 0.04 -31.00 3.24
CA ASN A 239 0.64 -30.88 1.90
C ASN A 239 0.20 -29.69 1.04
N ARG A 240 -0.97 -29.09 1.27
CA ARG A 240 -1.51 -28.00 0.40
C ARG A 240 -1.70 -26.64 1.08
N GLY A 241 -1.44 -26.54 2.39
CA GLY A 241 -1.57 -25.28 3.14
C GLY A 241 -0.82 -24.09 2.51
N PRO A 242 0.49 -24.21 2.18
CA PRO A 242 1.24 -23.14 1.53
C PRO A 242 0.63 -22.67 0.21
N LEU A 243 0.16 -23.61 -0.62
CA LEU A 243 -0.48 -23.31 -1.90
C LEU A 243 -1.79 -22.52 -1.71
N ILE A 244 -2.63 -22.92 -0.77
CA ILE A 244 -3.91 -22.25 -0.48
C ILE A 244 -3.66 -20.83 0.04
N VAL A 245 -2.73 -20.66 0.97
CA VAL A 245 -2.41 -19.32 1.50
C VAL A 245 -1.82 -18.43 0.40
N GLY A 246 -0.96 -18.98 -0.46
CA GLY A 246 -0.45 -18.29 -1.64
C GLY A 246 -1.56 -17.85 -2.59
N PHE A 247 -2.54 -18.73 -2.83
CA PHE A 247 -3.71 -18.43 -3.66
C PHE A 247 -4.56 -17.30 -3.07
N LEU A 248 -4.82 -17.32 -1.76
CA LEU A 248 -5.58 -16.26 -1.08
C LEU A 248 -4.84 -14.92 -1.06
N ASN A 249 -3.51 -14.92 -1.16
CA ASN A 249 -2.72 -13.69 -1.12
C ASN A 249 -2.97 -12.77 -2.33
N GLY A 250 -3.39 -13.29 -3.49
CA GLY A 250 -3.77 -12.45 -4.63
C GLY A 250 -5.07 -11.67 -4.46
N LEU A 251 -5.80 -11.92 -3.38
CA LEU A 251 -6.98 -11.15 -2.98
C LEU A 251 -6.64 -10.07 -1.93
N MET A 252 -5.39 -9.96 -1.49
CA MET A 252 -5.01 -8.96 -0.50
C MET A 252 -4.91 -7.57 -1.15
N PRO A 253 -5.55 -6.54 -0.57
CA PRO A 253 -5.45 -5.17 -1.08
C PRO A 253 -4.08 -4.56 -0.69
N CYS A 254 -3.06 -4.74 -1.53
CA CYS A 254 -1.78 -4.05 -1.38
C CYS A 254 -1.51 -3.11 -2.55
N GLY A 255 -0.89 -1.96 -2.28
CA GLY A 255 -0.71 -0.90 -3.27
C GLY A 255 -0.07 -1.31 -4.59
N PRO A 256 1.05 -2.05 -4.60
CA PRO A 256 1.64 -2.53 -5.84
C PRO A 256 0.70 -3.45 -6.64
N LEU A 257 -0.03 -4.35 -5.97
CA LEU A 257 -0.99 -5.24 -6.63
C LEU A 257 -2.15 -4.44 -7.22
N GLN A 258 -2.64 -3.41 -6.52
CA GLN A 258 -3.73 -2.56 -7.01
C GLN A 258 -3.32 -1.69 -8.18
N ALA A 259 -2.10 -1.14 -8.16
CA ALA A 259 -1.56 -0.43 -9.31
C ALA A 259 -1.53 -1.34 -10.55
N MET A 260 -1.12 -2.60 -10.36
CA MET A 260 -1.14 -3.58 -11.44
C MET A 260 -2.55 -4.05 -11.83
N GLN A 261 -3.52 -4.06 -10.91
CA GLN A 261 -4.91 -4.40 -11.22
C GLN A 261 -5.55 -3.29 -12.04
N ILE A 262 -5.31 -2.02 -11.70
CA ILE A 262 -5.76 -0.87 -12.48
C ILE A 262 -5.07 -0.87 -13.86
N TYR A 263 -3.78 -1.23 -13.91
CA TYR A 263 -3.08 -1.44 -15.16
C TYR A 263 -3.73 -2.52 -16.03
N ALA A 264 -3.96 -3.71 -15.46
CA ALA A 264 -4.61 -4.83 -16.13
C ALA A 264 -6.01 -4.46 -16.61
N LEU A 265 -6.79 -3.76 -15.78
CA LEU A 265 -8.10 -3.21 -16.18
C LEU A 265 -7.96 -2.29 -17.40
N GLY A 266 -6.92 -1.46 -17.41
CA GLY A 266 -6.64 -0.56 -18.52
C GLY A 266 -6.27 -1.28 -19.82
N THR A 267 -5.76 -2.52 -19.79
CA THR A 267 -5.39 -3.24 -21.03
C THR A 267 -6.59 -3.69 -21.85
N GLY A 268 -7.80 -3.68 -21.28
CA GLY A 268 -9.04 -4.02 -21.99
C GLY A 268 -9.10 -5.44 -22.56
N SER A 269 -8.22 -6.34 -22.11
CA SER A 269 -8.20 -7.74 -22.55
C SER A 269 -7.78 -8.67 -21.42
N ALA A 270 -8.52 -9.77 -21.28
CA ALA A 270 -8.25 -10.79 -20.27
C ALA A 270 -6.85 -11.42 -20.44
N MET A 271 -6.41 -11.65 -21.69
CA MET A 271 -5.12 -12.26 -21.94
C MET A 271 -3.96 -11.31 -21.59
N THR A 272 -4.04 -10.05 -22.01
CA THR A 272 -2.99 -9.06 -21.72
C THR A 272 -2.95 -8.72 -20.23
N GLY A 273 -4.11 -8.64 -19.57
CA GLY A 273 -4.21 -8.45 -18.12
C GLY A 273 -3.62 -9.63 -17.33
N ALA A 274 -3.93 -10.87 -17.73
CA ALA A 274 -3.37 -12.09 -17.11
C ALA A 274 -1.85 -12.16 -17.27
N LEU A 275 -1.34 -11.95 -18.50
CA LEU A 275 0.08 -12.05 -18.80
C LEU A 275 0.89 -10.95 -18.09
N SER A 276 0.32 -9.75 -17.96
CA SER A 276 0.92 -8.65 -17.21
C SER A 276 1.08 -8.96 -15.73
N MET A 277 0.03 -9.50 -15.11
CA MET A 277 0.08 -9.92 -13.70
C MET A 277 0.98 -11.12 -13.46
N PHE A 278 1.01 -12.06 -14.40
CA PHE A 278 1.89 -13.23 -14.36
C PHE A 278 3.36 -12.81 -14.29
N LEU A 279 3.79 -11.93 -15.20
CA LEU A 279 5.18 -11.44 -15.25
C LEU A 279 5.54 -10.59 -14.04
N PHE A 280 4.62 -9.73 -13.61
CA PHE A 280 4.78 -8.99 -12.37
C PHE A 280 4.99 -9.93 -11.18
N CYS A 281 4.16 -10.97 -11.05
CA CYS A 281 4.28 -11.94 -9.96
C CYS A 281 5.58 -12.75 -10.07
N LEU A 282 5.99 -13.18 -11.27
CA LEU A 282 7.27 -13.85 -11.51
C LEU A 282 8.45 -13.00 -11.04
N GLY A 283 8.41 -11.69 -11.29
CA GLY A 283 9.41 -10.74 -10.78
C GLY A 283 9.54 -10.78 -9.26
N THR A 284 8.46 -11.08 -8.53
CA THR A 284 8.49 -11.14 -7.06
C THR A 284 9.07 -12.43 -6.49
N ILE A 285 9.21 -13.49 -7.30
CA ILE A 285 9.62 -14.83 -6.83
C ILE A 285 11.06 -14.87 -6.33
N PRO A 286 12.08 -14.35 -7.04
CA PRO A 286 13.48 -14.53 -6.64
C PRO A 286 13.76 -14.08 -5.21
N LEU A 287 13.28 -12.88 -4.85
CA LEU A 287 13.47 -12.32 -3.51
C LEU A 287 12.57 -12.98 -2.46
N MET A 288 11.33 -13.36 -2.79
CA MET A 288 10.45 -14.06 -1.85
C MET A 288 10.91 -15.49 -1.55
N PHE A 289 11.36 -16.20 -2.58
CA PHE A 289 11.93 -17.53 -2.47
C PHE A 289 13.24 -17.50 -1.68
N GLY A 290 14.13 -16.55 -2.02
CA GLY A 290 15.38 -16.31 -1.30
C GLY A 290 15.15 -15.99 0.17
N PHE A 291 14.18 -15.11 0.48
CA PHE A 291 13.80 -14.84 1.87
C PHE A 291 13.31 -16.10 2.59
N GLY A 292 12.50 -16.94 1.94
CA GLY A 292 12.07 -18.23 2.49
C GLY A 292 13.25 -19.15 2.83
N ALA A 293 14.26 -19.25 1.97
CA ALA A 293 15.46 -20.05 2.20
C ALA A 293 16.32 -19.51 3.38
N VAL A 294 16.58 -18.19 3.37
CA VAL A 294 17.45 -17.53 4.35
C VAL A 294 16.75 -17.34 5.70
N SER A 295 15.42 -17.35 5.74
CA SER A 295 14.62 -17.17 6.97
C SER A 295 14.96 -18.15 8.09
N SER A 296 15.46 -19.35 7.74
CA SER A 296 15.91 -20.35 8.72
C SER A 296 17.15 -19.93 9.51
N PHE A 297 17.94 -18.99 8.97
CA PHE A 297 19.13 -18.41 9.60
C PHE A 297 18.85 -17.05 10.25
N LEU A 298 17.66 -16.47 10.06
CA LEU A 298 17.30 -15.19 10.66
C LEU A 298 16.94 -15.37 12.15
N SER A 299 17.66 -14.66 13.03
CA SER A 299 17.34 -14.64 14.46
C SER A 299 15.98 -13.97 14.73
N GLY A 300 15.28 -14.42 15.78
CA GLY A 300 13.99 -13.82 16.20
C GLY A 300 14.09 -12.31 16.52
N LYS A 301 15.27 -11.84 16.92
CA LYS A 301 15.54 -10.41 17.15
C LYS A 301 15.58 -9.62 15.83
N PHE A 302 16.18 -10.18 14.79
CA PHE A 302 16.21 -9.57 13.46
C PHE A 302 14.81 -9.51 12.85
N THR A 303 14.05 -10.60 12.90
CA THR A 303 12.68 -10.62 12.37
C THR A 303 11.79 -9.61 13.09
N HIS A 304 11.90 -9.45 14.42
CA HIS A 304 11.15 -8.43 15.14
C HIS A 304 11.53 -7.00 14.72
N ARG A 305 12.82 -6.68 14.53
CA ARG A 305 13.25 -5.36 14.05
C ARG A 305 12.78 -5.11 12.62
N MET A 306 12.93 -6.10 11.75
CA MET A 306 12.47 -6.07 10.37
C MET A 306 10.97 -5.78 10.30
N MET A 307 10.13 -6.47 11.09
CA MET A 307 8.68 -6.26 11.10
C MET A 307 8.29 -4.83 11.52
N LYS A 308 9.05 -4.18 12.42
CA LYS A 308 8.82 -2.76 12.75
C LYS A 308 9.12 -1.84 11.58
N VAL A 309 10.23 -2.07 10.88
CA VAL A 309 10.59 -1.31 9.66
C VAL A 309 9.55 -1.53 8.57
N SER A 310 9.12 -2.78 8.36
CA SER A 310 8.04 -3.14 7.43
C SER A 310 6.75 -2.40 7.75
N ALA A 311 6.37 -2.30 9.03
CA ALA A 311 5.15 -1.64 9.44
C ALA A 311 5.16 -0.13 9.12
N VAL A 312 6.32 0.52 9.31
CA VAL A 312 6.52 1.93 8.91
C VAL A 312 6.40 2.11 7.40
N LEU A 313 7.02 1.21 6.62
CA LEU A 313 6.92 1.23 5.16
C LEU A 313 5.47 1.02 4.68
N VAL A 314 4.75 0.06 5.26
CA VAL A 314 3.34 -0.21 4.94
C VAL A 314 2.46 0.99 5.28
N LEU A 315 2.70 1.64 6.42
CA LEU A 315 1.99 2.86 6.83
C LEU A 315 2.22 4.01 5.82
N LEU A 316 3.48 4.24 5.43
CA LEU A 316 3.85 5.24 4.43
C LEU A 316 3.13 4.98 3.10
N LEU A 317 3.18 3.74 2.60
CA LEU A 317 2.51 3.36 1.35
C LEU A 317 0.99 3.49 1.45
N GLY A 318 0.40 3.19 2.60
CA GLY A 318 -1.02 3.39 2.87
C GLY A 318 -1.44 4.86 2.77
N VAL A 319 -0.63 5.78 3.33
CA VAL A 319 -0.86 7.23 3.21
C VAL A 319 -0.73 7.70 1.75
N LEU A 320 0.30 7.23 1.03
CA LEU A 320 0.47 7.56 -0.39
C LEU A 320 -0.73 7.10 -1.23
N MET A 321 -1.25 5.89 -0.97
CA MET A 321 -2.44 5.38 -1.65
C MET A 321 -3.71 6.13 -1.30
N LEU A 322 -3.90 6.50 -0.03
CA LEU A 322 -5.04 7.29 0.41
C LEU A 322 -5.06 8.63 -0.33
N ASN A 323 -3.91 9.31 -0.41
CA ASN A 323 -3.77 10.56 -1.15
C ASN A 323 -4.06 10.38 -2.65
N ARG A 324 -3.48 9.34 -3.28
CA ARG A 324 -3.75 9.00 -4.68
C ARG A 324 -5.25 8.77 -4.93
N GLY A 325 -5.92 8.09 -4.02
CA GLY A 325 -7.36 7.83 -4.12
C GLY A 325 -8.19 9.10 -4.02
N LEU A 326 -7.85 10.01 -3.10
CA LEU A 326 -8.51 11.33 -2.97
C LEU A 326 -8.36 12.16 -4.26
N LEU A 327 -7.16 12.17 -4.85
CA LEU A 327 -6.89 12.87 -6.11
C LEU A 327 -7.70 12.29 -7.28
N LEU A 328 -7.77 10.96 -7.40
CA LEU A 328 -8.57 10.29 -8.43
C LEU A 328 -10.07 10.53 -8.25
N SER A 329 -10.53 10.76 -7.03
CA SER A 329 -11.91 11.15 -6.70
C SER A 329 -12.19 12.65 -6.83
N GLY A 330 -11.24 13.46 -7.31
CA GLY A 330 -11.43 14.90 -7.54
C GLY A 330 -11.15 15.79 -6.31
N PHE A 331 -10.75 15.23 -5.17
CA PHE A 331 -10.40 16.02 -3.99
C PHE A 331 -8.98 16.58 -4.09
N ASN A 332 -8.83 17.88 -3.91
CA ASN A 332 -7.55 18.58 -3.96
C ASN A 332 -6.79 18.47 -2.62
N THR A 333 -5.93 17.47 -2.48
CA THR A 333 -5.10 17.25 -1.27
C THR A 333 -3.61 17.52 -1.50
N SER A 334 -3.28 18.38 -2.46
CA SER A 334 -1.91 18.81 -2.82
C SER A 334 -1.06 19.35 -1.64
N VAL A 335 -1.69 19.57 -0.48
CA VAL A 335 -1.09 20.00 0.80
C VAL A 335 -0.17 18.94 1.44
N VAL A 336 -0.32 17.64 1.18
CA VAL A 336 0.37 16.60 2.01
C VAL A 336 1.80 16.25 1.55
N LEU A 337 2.18 16.49 0.29
CA LEU A 337 3.49 16.03 -0.24
C LEU A 337 4.33 17.08 -0.97
N GLY A 338 3.90 18.34 -1.09
CA GLY A 338 4.74 19.43 -1.61
C GLY A 338 5.23 19.26 -3.04
N MET A 339 4.58 18.43 -3.85
CA MET A 339 4.84 18.28 -5.28
C MET A 339 3.95 19.27 -6.04
N SER A 340 4.35 20.54 -6.07
CA SER A 340 3.72 21.56 -6.91
C SER A 340 4.48 21.67 -8.23
N ALA A 341 3.75 21.64 -9.35
CA ALA A 341 4.29 21.95 -10.67
C ALA A 341 4.52 23.47 -10.79
N SER A 342 5.68 23.88 -11.31
CA SER A 342 6.00 25.28 -11.61
C SER A 342 5.80 25.55 -13.09
N GLY A 343 5.04 26.60 -13.43
CA GLY A 343 4.83 27.10 -14.80
C GLY A 343 3.35 27.21 -15.17
N SER A 344 2.78 28.42 -15.17
CA SER A 344 1.35 28.65 -15.40
C SER A 344 1.06 29.08 -16.85
N GLY A 345 0.25 28.31 -17.58
CA GLY A 345 -0.32 28.70 -18.87
C GLY A 345 -1.55 29.57 -18.66
N VAL A 346 -1.44 30.87 -18.92
CA VAL A 346 -2.59 31.81 -18.83
C VAL A 346 -3.35 31.81 -20.16
N ALA A 347 -4.68 31.67 -20.10
CA ALA A 347 -5.53 31.73 -21.27
C ALA A 347 -5.48 33.12 -21.95
N LYS A 348 -5.49 33.13 -23.29
CA LYS A 348 -5.72 34.33 -24.09
C LYS A 348 -7.12 34.26 -24.72
N ILE A 349 -7.90 35.32 -24.61
CA ILE A 349 -9.23 35.38 -25.20
C ILE A 349 -9.08 35.79 -26.67
N GLU A 350 -9.55 34.94 -27.59
CA GLU A 350 -9.62 35.22 -29.03
C GLU A 350 -11.07 35.03 -29.50
N GLY A 351 -11.80 36.14 -29.65
CA GLY A 351 -13.22 36.12 -30.01
C GLY A 351 -14.09 35.57 -28.87
N ASN A 352 -14.91 34.55 -29.16
CA ASN A 352 -15.81 33.90 -28.19
C ASN A 352 -15.19 32.69 -27.47
N VAL A 353 -13.89 32.43 -27.68
CA VAL A 353 -13.18 31.26 -27.14
C VAL A 353 -11.90 31.71 -26.46
N GLN A 354 -11.54 31.09 -25.35
CA GLN A 354 -10.25 31.30 -24.70
C GLN A 354 -9.27 30.19 -25.05
N ILE A 355 -8.09 30.54 -25.55
CA ILE A 355 -7.06 29.61 -25.99
C ILE A 355 -5.96 29.54 -24.93
N VAL A 356 -5.65 28.33 -24.49
CA VAL A 356 -4.53 28.05 -23.58
C VAL A 356 -3.52 27.19 -24.32
N ASN A 357 -2.27 27.63 -24.34
CA ASN A 357 -1.17 26.82 -24.89
C ASN A 357 -0.29 26.33 -23.75
N THR A 358 -0.08 25.02 -23.67
CA THR A 358 0.86 24.41 -22.72
C THR A 358 1.78 23.43 -23.44
N LYS A 359 3.03 23.35 -22.97
CA LYS A 359 3.92 22.26 -23.33
C LYS A 359 3.77 21.11 -22.33
N LEU A 360 3.77 19.88 -22.84
CA LEU A 360 3.87 18.67 -22.03
C LEU A 360 5.34 18.36 -21.76
N ASP A 361 5.72 18.32 -20.49
CA ASP A 361 7.05 17.89 -20.06
C ASP A 361 7.02 16.42 -19.59
N SER A 362 8.16 15.75 -19.70
CA SER A 362 8.37 14.40 -19.17
C SER A 362 8.02 14.31 -17.68
N GLY A 363 6.88 13.70 -17.37
CA GLY A 363 6.43 13.43 -15.99
C GLY A 363 5.82 14.63 -15.24
N ARG A 364 5.50 15.74 -15.91
CA ARG A 364 4.87 16.93 -15.29
C ARG A 364 3.76 17.51 -16.16
N TYR A 365 2.82 18.18 -15.51
CA TYR A 365 1.72 18.90 -16.15
C TYR A 365 1.74 20.38 -15.75
N SER A 366 1.53 21.25 -16.73
CA SER A 366 1.58 22.70 -16.57
C SER A 366 0.24 23.25 -16.06
N PRO A 367 0.18 23.89 -14.88
CA PRO A 367 -1.07 24.50 -14.41
C PRO A 367 -1.60 25.53 -15.41
N ILE A 368 -2.93 25.68 -15.49
CA ILE A 368 -3.56 26.62 -16.40
C ILE A 368 -4.53 27.55 -15.67
N ILE A 369 -4.67 28.78 -16.17
CA ILE A 369 -5.61 29.77 -15.65
C ILE A 369 -6.60 30.12 -16.76
N VAL A 370 -7.89 29.97 -16.49
CA VAL A 370 -8.99 30.18 -17.45
C VAL A 370 -10.10 31.02 -16.82
N GLN A 371 -10.95 31.64 -17.64
CA GLN A 371 -12.08 32.45 -17.20
C GLN A 371 -13.39 31.66 -17.19
N LYS A 372 -14.22 31.88 -16.17
CA LYS A 372 -15.57 31.31 -16.07
C LYS A 372 -16.46 31.74 -17.24
N GLY A 373 -17.29 30.82 -17.73
CA GLY A 373 -18.35 31.08 -18.71
C GLY A 373 -17.89 31.21 -20.17
N ILE A 374 -16.59 31.17 -20.46
CA ILE A 374 -16.05 31.22 -21.82
C ILE A 374 -15.54 29.83 -22.22
N PRO A 375 -15.94 29.27 -23.39
CA PRO A 375 -15.39 28.01 -23.89
C PRO A 375 -13.87 28.03 -23.99
N VAL A 376 -13.21 27.03 -23.41
CA VAL A 376 -11.75 26.85 -23.42
C VAL A 376 -11.36 25.94 -24.57
N LYS A 377 -10.39 26.38 -25.37
CA LYS A 377 -9.63 25.56 -26.32
C LYS A 377 -8.21 25.40 -25.79
N TRP A 378 -7.96 24.28 -25.13
CA TRP A 378 -6.66 23.98 -24.54
C TRP A 378 -5.82 23.15 -25.51
N ILE A 379 -4.72 23.76 -25.98
CA ILE A 379 -3.77 23.15 -26.91
C ILE A 379 -2.53 22.70 -26.13
N ILE A 380 -2.34 21.39 -26.10
CA ILE A 380 -1.20 20.74 -25.46
C ILE A 380 -0.24 20.28 -26.54
N THR A 381 0.93 20.90 -26.58
CA THR A 381 2.02 20.49 -27.48
C THR A 381 2.87 19.45 -26.77
N ALA A 382 2.97 18.26 -27.37
CA ALA A 382 3.67 17.14 -26.77
C ALA A 382 4.69 16.57 -27.75
N ASP A 383 5.97 16.68 -27.40
CA ASP A 383 7.07 16.12 -28.18
C ASP A 383 7.10 14.59 -28.00
N SER A 384 7.58 13.86 -29.01
CA SER A 384 7.66 12.39 -28.96
C SER A 384 8.58 11.86 -27.85
N SER A 385 9.56 12.65 -27.43
CA SER A 385 10.44 12.36 -26.29
C SER A 385 9.77 12.61 -24.93
N ASP A 386 8.77 13.48 -24.87
CA ASP A 386 8.14 13.91 -23.62
C ASP A 386 6.87 13.12 -23.29
N ILE A 387 6.21 12.55 -24.30
CA ILE A 387 5.13 11.59 -24.07
C ILE A 387 5.71 10.28 -23.58
N ASN A 388 5.24 9.87 -22.40
CA ASN A 388 5.57 8.59 -21.83
C ASN A 388 4.33 7.91 -21.25
N GLY A 389 4.56 6.67 -20.87
CA GLY A 389 4.23 6.22 -19.52
C GLY A 389 2.95 6.76 -18.87
N CYS A 390 3.19 7.82 -18.12
CA CYS A 390 2.29 8.35 -17.14
C CYS A 390 1.66 9.66 -17.56
N ASN A 391 2.12 10.31 -18.63
CA ASN A 391 1.56 11.57 -19.05
C ASN A 391 0.79 11.49 -20.39
N ASN A 392 0.71 10.30 -21.01
CA ASN A 392 0.00 10.04 -22.27
C ASN A 392 -1.54 10.17 -22.21
N SER A 393 -2.11 10.48 -21.06
CA SER A 393 -3.56 10.63 -20.90
C SER A 393 -3.89 11.58 -19.76
N ILE A 394 -4.85 12.47 -20.01
CA ILE A 394 -5.34 13.45 -19.03
C ILE A 394 -6.72 13.07 -18.56
N ASN A 395 -6.94 13.23 -17.25
CA ASN A 395 -8.20 13.06 -16.58
C ASN A 395 -8.59 14.37 -15.87
N VAL A 396 -9.71 14.97 -16.28
CA VAL A 396 -10.34 16.12 -15.64
C VAL A 396 -11.77 15.74 -15.27
N PRO A 397 -12.00 15.21 -14.06
CA PRO A 397 -13.30 14.69 -13.64
C PRO A 397 -14.41 15.75 -13.73
N GLU A 398 -14.11 16.99 -13.31
CA GLU A 398 -15.09 18.09 -13.27
C GLU A 398 -15.73 18.40 -14.62
N TYR A 399 -14.97 18.24 -15.70
CA TYR A 399 -15.41 18.60 -17.05
C TYR A 399 -15.78 17.37 -17.89
N ASN A 400 -15.98 16.21 -17.25
CA ASN A 400 -16.24 14.92 -17.93
C ASN A 400 -15.17 14.55 -18.98
N LEU A 401 -13.93 15.00 -18.76
CA LEU A 401 -12.80 14.68 -19.63
C LEU A 401 -12.03 13.51 -19.04
N GLU A 402 -12.56 12.30 -19.20
CA GLU A 402 -11.89 11.09 -18.70
C GLU A 402 -10.99 10.44 -19.76
N ASN A 403 -9.76 10.09 -19.35
CA ASN A 403 -8.76 9.37 -20.16
C ASN A 403 -8.50 9.97 -21.57
N LYS A 404 -8.49 11.29 -21.72
CA LYS A 404 -8.16 11.94 -23.00
C LYS A 404 -6.71 11.65 -23.38
N GLN A 405 -6.53 10.83 -24.42
CA GLN A 405 -5.22 10.35 -24.84
C GLN A 405 -4.46 11.45 -25.60
N LEU A 406 -3.20 11.67 -25.19
CA LEU A 406 -2.28 12.60 -25.85
C LEU A 406 -1.43 11.85 -26.87
N LYS A 407 -1.33 12.41 -28.06
CA LYS A 407 -0.48 11.94 -29.17
C LYS A 407 0.67 12.93 -29.40
N ALA A 408 1.75 12.46 -30.01
CA ALA A 408 2.85 13.35 -30.38
C ALA A 408 2.33 14.43 -31.35
N GLY A 409 2.69 15.68 -31.10
CA GLY A 409 2.17 16.85 -31.79
C GLY A 409 1.17 17.65 -30.95
N GLN A 410 0.22 18.30 -31.62
CA GLN A 410 -0.78 19.15 -30.98
C GLN A 410 -2.02 18.35 -30.59
N ASN A 411 -2.42 18.46 -29.33
CA ASN A 411 -3.64 17.88 -28.80
C ASN A 411 -4.58 19.00 -28.38
N VAL A 412 -5.81 18.97 -28.87
CA VAL A 412 -6.82 19.98 -28.57
C VAL A 412 -7.85 19.38 -27.62
N ILE A 413 -8.06 20.04 -26.49
CA ILE A 413 -9.05 19.69 -25.48
C ILE A 413 -10.00 20.88 -25.32
N GLU A 414 -11.30 20.63 -25.41
CA GLU A 414 -12.33 21.66 -25.31
C GLU A 414 -13.23 21.40 -24.11
N PHE A 415 -13.47 22.45 -23.31
CA PHE A 415 -14.37 22.41 -22.16
C PHE A 415 -14.84 23.82 -21.79
N THR A 416 -15.96 23.92 -21.06
CA THR A 416 -16.48 25.22 -20.60
C THR A 416 -16.56 25.24 -19.08
N PRO A 417 -15.77 26.10 -18.40
CA PRO A 417 -15.79 26.21 -16.94
C PRO A 417 -17.05 26.95 -16.46
N GLY A 418 -17.89 26.26 -15.68
CA GLY A 418 -19.15 26.81 -15.13
C GLY A 418 -19.00 27.49 -13.76
N GLU A 419 -18.01 27.10 -12.96
CA GLU A 419 -17.81 27.57 -11.58
C GLU A 419 -16.40 28.12 -11.37
N GLU A 420 -16.26 29.09 -10.46
CA GLU A 420 -14.96 29.63 -10.05
C GLU A 420 -14.32 28.70 -9.02
N GLY A 421 -13.01 28.47 -9.15
CA GLY A 421 -12.32 27.56 -8.25
C GLY A 421 -11.04 26.97 -8.83
N ASN A 422 -10.38 26.14 -8.04
CA ASN A 422 -9.19 25.39 -8.44
C ASN A 422 -9.56 23.93 -8.67
N PHE A 423 -9.61 23.52 -9.93
CA PHE A 423 -9.95 22.15 -10.32
C PHE A 423 -8.67 21.36 -10.59
N VAL A 424 -8.56 20.18 -9.97
CA VAL A 424 -7.39 19.31 -10.18
C VAL A 424 -7.61 18.46 -11.41
N TYR A 425 -6.57 18.38 -12.24
CA TYR A 425 -6.48 17.36 -13.27
C TYR A 425 -5.26 16.48 -13.03
N SER A 426 -5.34 15.25 -13.53
CA SER A 426 -4.32 14.25 -13.26
C SER A 426 -4.10 13.34 -14.45
N CYS A 427 -3.06 12.52 -14.39
CA CYS A 427 -2.91 11.46 -15.36
C CYS A 427 -3.89 10.32 -15.11
N TRP A 428 -3.99 9.36 -16.05
CA TRP A 428 -4.84 8.17 -15.91
C TRP A 428 -4.61 7.35 -14.62
N MET A 429 -3.43 7.48 -14.00
CA MET A 429 -3.10 6.85 -12.71
C MET A 429 -3.30 7.76 -11.50
N GLY A 430 -3.51 9.07 -11.66
CA GLY A 430 -3.59 10.02 -10.55
C GLY A 430 -2.25 10.32 -9.86
N MET A 431 -1.11 10.02 -10.51
CA MET A 431 0.23 10.21 -9.93
C MET A 431 0.83 11.58 -10.29
N ILE A 432 0.68 11.99 -11.55
CA ILE A 432 1.07 13.32 -12.02
C ILE A 432 -0.19 14.18 -11.93
N THR A 433 -0.10 15.31 -11.26
CA THR A 433 -1.24 16.21 -11.03
C THR A 433 -0.86 17.64 -11.31
N SER A 434 -1.86 18.42 -11.69
CA SER A 434 -1.77 19.88 -11.84
C SER A 434 -3.17 20.48 -11.72
N ASN A 435 -3.32 21.81 -11.86
CA ASN A 435 -4.57 22.50 -11.60
C ASN A 435 -5.03 23.41 -12.76
N ILE A 436 -6.34 23.59 -12.83
CA ILE A 436 -7.05 24.55 -13.67
C ILE A 436 -7.65 25.57 -12.70
N LYS A 437 -7.06 26.76 -12.63
CA LYS A 437 -7.59 27.88 -11.85
C LYS A 437 -8.60 28.63 -12.70
N VAL A 438 -9.88 28.56 -12.33
CA VAL A 438 -10.96 29.32 -12.97
C VAL A 438 -11.17 30.61 -12.20
N VAL A 439 -10.98 31.73 -12.90
CA VAL A 439 -11.18 33.09 -12.37
C VAL A 439 -12.42 33.74 -12.99
N SER A 440 -12.98 34.72 -12.30
CA SER A 440 -14.09 35.54 -12.81
C SER A 440 -13.66 36.43 -13.98
N ASP A 441 -12.44 36.98 -13.93
CA ASP A 441 -11.87 37.84 -14.96
C ASP A 441 -10.36 37.62 -15.13
N LEU A 442 -9.92 37.25 -16.35
CA LEU A 442 -8.51 37.07 -16.68
C LEU A 442 -7.69 38.37 -16.58
N SER A 443 -8.32 39.54 -16.72
CA SER A 443 -7.66 40.84 -16.62
C SER A 443 -7.28 41.23 -15.18
N SER A 444 -7.93 40.60 -14.19
CA SER A 444 -7.64 40.79 -12.76
C SER A 444 -6.50 39.91 -12.23
N VAL A 445 -5.97 39.02 -13.07
CA VAL A 445 -4.90 38.09 -12.69
C VAL A 445 -3.56 38.83 -12.61
N SER A 446 -3.19 39.22 -11.40
CA SER A 446 -1.92 39.89 -11.09
C SER A 446 -0.71 39.03 -11.48
N ASP A 447 0.45 39.65 -11.75
CA ASP A 447 1.70 38.90 -11.97
C ASP A 447 2.11 38.06 -10.73
N GLU A 448 1.59 38.43 -9.55
CA GLU A 448 1.67 37.64 -8.32
C GLU A 448 0.79 36.39 -8.37
N ASP A 449 -0.41 36.41 -8.97
CA ASP A 449 -1.25 35.23 -9.20
C ASP A 449 -0.64 34.26 -10.23
N LYS A 450 0.11 34.77 -11.21
CA LYS A 450 0.86 33.96 -12.18
C LYS A 450 2.04 33.22 -11.52
N GLN A 451 2.54 33.74 -10.39
CA GLN A 451 3.57 33.12 -9.55
C GLN A 451 3.01 32.39 -8.31
N ALA A 452 1.82 32.72 -7.81
CA ALA A 452 1.21 32.14 -6.62
C ALA A 452 0.72 30.70 -6.87
N THR A 453 0.43 30.33 -8.11
CA THR A 453 0.28 28.92 -8.53
C THR A 453 1.60 28.14 -8.43
N ALA A 454 2.74 28.83 -8.39
CA ALA A 454 4.07 28.23 -8.22
C ALA A 454 4.55 28.23 -6.75
N ILE A 455 4.01 29.08 -5.87
CA ILE A 455 4.43 29.17 -4.46
C ILE A 455 3.26 29.58 -3.56
N HIS A 456 2.46 28.64 -3.07
CA HIS A 456 1.68 28.89 -1.86
C HIS A 456 2.52 28.55 -0.63
N ARG A 457 3.30 29.54 -0.15
CA ARG A 457 3.74 29.59 1.25
C ARG A 457 2.55 30.04 2.10
N VAL A 458 2.24 29.27 3.14
CA VAL A 458 1.29 29.63 4.18
C VAL A 458 1.74 30.91 4.88
N ARG A 459 0.94 31.98 4.84
CA ARG A 459 0.98 33.06 5.84
C ARG A 459 -0.17 32.82 6.81
N SER A 460 0.18 32.37 8.02
CA SER A 460 -0.73 32.23 9.16
C SER A 460 -1.21 33.61 9.62
N PRO A 461 -2.50 33.82 9.92
CA PRO A 461 -2.98 35.03 10.56
C PRO A 461 -2.93 34.84 12.09
N VAL A 462 -1.74 34.88 12.68
CA VAL A 462 -1.60 35.01 14.14
C VAL A 462 -0.39 35.89 14.46
N ARG A 463 -0.61 37.21 14.51
CA ARG A 463 0.04 38.20 15.40
C ARG A 463 -0.14 39.60 14.81
N GLU A 464 -1.32 40.18 15.05
CA GLU A 464 -1.50 41.63 15.05
C GLU A 464 -2.70 41.96 15.95
N ALA A 465 -2.55 41.64 17.22
CA ALA A 465 -3.37 42.16 18.30
C ALA A 465 -2.50 42.19 19.56
N ALA A 466 -2.51 43.33 20.24
CA ALA A 466 -1.78 43.66 21.47
C ALA A 466 -0.29 44.04 21.31
N VAL A 467 -0.01 45.29 20.94
CA VAL A 467 0.79 46.24 21.75
C VAL A 467 0.38 47.67 21.40
N VAL A 468 -0.83 48.10 21.78
CA VAL A 468 -1.12 49.52 22.05
C VAL A 468 -2.19 49.55 23.12
N SER A 469 -1.77 49.59 24.39
CA SER A 469 -2.50 50.22 25.50
C SER A 469 -1.74 49.98 26.81
N LEU A 470 -1.44 51.10 27.47
CA LEU A 470 -1.16 51.28 28.90
C LEU A 470 0.28 51.09 29.40
N LEU A 471 0.86 52.28 29.70
CA LEU A 471 1.79 52.64 30.79
C LEU A 471 3.22 52.09 30.74
#